data_AF-A0A5B0M4H0-F1
#
_entry.id   AF-A0A5B0M4H0-F1
#
_cell.length_a   1.000
_cell.length_b   1.000
_cell.length_c   1.000
_cell.angle_alpha   90.00
_cell.angle_beta   90.00
_cell.angle_gamma   90.00
#
_symmetry.space_group_name_H-M   'P 1'
#
loop_
_entity.id
_entity.type
_entity.pdbx_description
1 polymer ?
#
loop_
_entity_poly.entity_id
_entity_poly.type
_entity_poly.pdbx_seq_one_letter_code
_entity_poly.pdbx_strand_id
1 'polypeptide(L)'
;MIRSGTRESWSVAAPETKAEMGWWLPVICSLLQQCETLGIPVIGANFSEALEETDVILDAIFGFSFHSEPRAPFDEPIRSFKQTQTPIVSVDIPSGWDIETGNPNQVYFTPNVLVSLTAPKRGVKAFPGRHFLGGRFIPPGIVKSYNLKLPCYPSSDQVVEITAVHGEDK
;
A
#
# COMPACT_ATOMS: atom_id res chain seq x y z
N MET A 1 28.85 -9.04 9.79
CA MET A 1 30.27 -8.78 9.45
C MET A 1 30.31 -7.47 8.68
N ILE A 2 30.99 -6.45 9.22
CA ILE A 2 31.03 -5.11 8.63
C ILE A 2 32.00 -5.14 7.44
N ARG A 3 31.49 -4.85 6.24
CA ARG A 3 32.30 -4.35 5.13
C ARG A 3 31.69 -3.03 4.69
N SER A 4 32.48 -1.97 4.86
CA SER A 4 32.30 -0.68 4.21
C SER A 4 32.37 -0.88 2.69
N GLY A 5 31.22 -0.87 2.04
CA GLY A 5 31.07 -0.88 0.58
C GLY A 5 30.38 0.40 0.14
N THR A 6 30.91 0.97 -0.93
CA THR A 6 30.56 2.25 -1.57
C THR A 6 29.06 2.47 -1.76
N ARG A 7 28.60 3.70 -1.42
CA ARG A 7 27.31 4.24 -1.86
C ARG A 7 27.31 4.29 -3.39
N GLU A 8 26.69 3.31 -4.03
CA GLU A 8 26.25 3.46 -5.41
C GLU A 8 24.89 4.17 -5.44
N SER A 9 24.83 5.16 -6.30
CA SER A 9 23.83 6.22 -6.38
C SER A 9 22.51 5.73 -6.95
N TRP A 10 21.43 5.91 -6.18
CA TRP A 10 20.12 6.11 -6.77
C TRP A 10 20.10 7.50 -7.41
N SER A 11 20.36 7.58 -8.71
CA SER A 11 20.22 8.83 -9.47
C SER A 11 18.77 9.01 -9.93
N VAL A 12 17.87 9.19 -8.96
CA VAL A 12 16.79 10.17 -9.12
C VAL A 12 17.36 11.41 -8.46
N ALA A 13 17.51 12.51 -9.20
CA ALA A 13 18.19 13.73 -8.73
C ALA A 13 17.82 14.02 -7.27
N ALA A 14 18.75 13.75 -6.35
CA ALA A 14 18.55 14.01 -4.94
C ALA A 14 18.45 15.54 -4.80
N PRO A 15 17.37 16.08 -4.24
CA PRO A 15 17.20 17.52 -4.15
C PRO A 15 18.37 18.15 -3.40
N GLU A 16 18.95 19.20 -3.98
CA GLU A 16 20.20 19.81 -3.49
C GLU A 16 19.97 20.65 -2.23
N THR A 17 18.71 20.95 -1.90
CA THR A 17 18.35 21.78 -0.74
C THR A 17 17.16 21.25 0.08
N LYS A 18 17.17 21.53 1.38
CA LYS A 18 16.05 21.25 2.31
C LYS A 18 14.71 21.89 1.89
N ALA A 19 14.74 22.91 1.03
CA ALA A 19 13.54 23.59 0.53
C ALA A 19 12.81 22.77 -0.55
N GLU A 20 13.53 21.94 -1.31
CA GLU A 20 12.98 21.07 -2.35
C GLU A 20 12.49 19.72 -1.81
N MET A 21 12.99 19.32 -0.63
CA MET A 21 12.73 18.03 0.00
C MET A 21 11.30 17.88 0.57
N GLY A 22 10.53 18.97 0.69
CA GLY A 22 9.18 18.96 1.25
C GLY A 22 9.12 18.50 2.72
N TRP A 23 7.99 18.73 3.38
CA TRP A 23 7.78 18.33 4.79
C TRP A 23 7.81 16.81 5.01
N TRP A 24 7.67 16.03 3.94
CA TRP A 24 7.54 14.57 3.99
C TRP A 24 8.87 13.84 4.10
N LEU A 25 9.96 14.39 3.55
CA LEU A 25 11.23 13.69 3.52
C LEU A 25 11.82 13.42 4.91
N PRO A 26 11.79 14.35 5.88
CA PRO A 26 12.22 14.05 7.25
C PRO A 26 11.44 12.90 7.89
N VAL A 27 10.13 12.80 7.59
CA VAL A 27 9.26 11.72 8.09
C VAL A 27 9.68 10.39 7.47
N ILE A 28 9.83 10.33 6.15
CA ILE A 28 10.24 9.11 5.44
C ILE A 28 11.62 8.65 5.89
N CYS A 29 12.60 9.55 6.01
CA CYS A 29 13.93 9.23 6.52
C CYS A 29 13.88 8.69 7.96
N SER A 30 13.01 9.24 8.81
CA SER A 30 12.85 8.75 10.19
C SER A 30 12.25 7.34 10.23
N LEU A 31 11.27 7.05 9.37
CA LEU A 31 10.70 5.70 9.25
C LEU A 31 11.73 4.70 8.71
N LEU A 32 12.50 5.08 7.70
CA LEU A 32 13.59 4.25 7.18
C LEU A 32 14.63 3.95 8.27
N GLN A 33 15.05 4.97 9.02
CA GLN A 33 15.97 4.81 10.14
C GLN A 33 15.42 3.86 11.22
N GLN A 34 14.12 3.90 11.49
CA GLN A 34 13.48 2.97 12.43
C GLN A 34 13.54 1.53 11.90
N CYS A 35 13.25 1.30 10.62
CA CYS A 35 13.39 -0.02 10.00
C CYS A 35 14.82 -0.56 10.12
N GLU A 36 15.82 0.26 9.79
CA GLU A 36 17.23 -0.09 9.90
C GLU A 36 17.64 -0.40 11.35
N THR A 37 17.15 0.40 12.31
CA THR A 37 17.43 0.20 13.76
C THR A 37 16.83 -1.11 14.27
N LEU A 38 15.70 -1.53 13.71
CA LEU A 38 15.06 -2.81 14.00
C LEU A 38 15.68 -3.99 13.23
N GLY A 39 16.70 -3.74 12.40
CA GLY A 39 17.37 -4.76 11.60
C GLY A 39 16.54 -5.24 10.40
N ILE A 40 15.55 -4.47 9.97
CA ILE A 40 14.74 -4.79 8.78
C ILE A 40 15.58 -4.47 7.53
N PRO A 41 15.85 -5.44 6.64
CA PRO A 41 16.65 -5.23 5.44
C PRO A 41 15.96 -4.26 4.48
N VAL A 42 16.73 -3.33 3.91
CA VAL A 42 16.27 -2.44 2.85
C VAL A 42 16.90 -2.90 1.54
N ILE A 43 16.07 -3.43 0.66
CA ILE A 43 16.52 -4.04 -0.60
C ILE A 43 16.59 -2.95 -1.67
N GLY A 44 17.73 -2.89 -2.34
CA GLY A 44 17.97 -1.97 -3.44
C GLY A 44 17.73 -2.61 -4.81
N ALA A 45 18.81 -2.82 -5.57
CA ALA A 45 18.75 -3.28 -6.96
C ALA A 45 18.30 -4.75 -7.15
N ASN A 46 18.28 -5.57 -6.09
CA ASN A 46 18.02 -7.02 -6.16
C ASN A 46 16.53 -7.37 -5.97
N PHE A 47 15.62 -6.57 -6.53
CA PHE A 47 14.18 -6.77 -6.34
C PHE A 47 13.70 -8.15 -6.82
N SER A 48 14.20 -8.65 -7.95
CA SER A 48 13.79 -9.95 -8.51
C SER A 48 14.16 -11.13 -7.60
N GLU A 49 15.38 -11.15 -7.06
CA GLU A 49 15.83 -12.20 -6.13
C GLU A 49 14.98 -12.16 -4.85
N ALA A 50 14.75 -10.96 -4.30
CA ALA A 50 13.92 -10.79 -3.12
C ALA A 50 12.49 -11.27 -3.33
N LEU A 51 11.93 -11.04 -4.52
CA LEU A 51 10.57 -11.46 -4.87
C LEU A 51 10.42 -12.99 -4.86
N GLU A 52 11.43 -13.72 -5.34
CA GLU A 52 11.45 -15.19 -5.39
C GLU A 52 11.58 -15.84 -4.00
N GLU A 53 12.30 -15.19 -3.08
CA GLU A 53 12.52 -15.68 -1.71
C GLU A 53 11.42 -15.28 -0.72
N THR A 54 10.43 -14.48 -1.16
CA THR A 54 9.40 -13.92 -0.29
C THR A 54 8.15 -14.80 -0.22
N ASP A 55 7.67 -15.07 1.00
CA ASP A 55 6.44 -15.83 1.24
C ASP A 55 5.15 -14.99 1.04
N VAL A 56 5.20 -13.68 1.28
CA VAL A 56 4.06 -12.74 1.17
C VAL A 56 4.55 -11.35 0.78
N ILE A 57 3.89 -10.73 -0.20
CA ILE A 57 4.19 -9.36 -0.65
C ILE A 57 3.22 -8.37 -0.01
N LEU A 58 3.75 -7.27 0.52
CA LEU A 58 2.96 -6.12 0.94
C LEU A 58 3.06 -5.02 -0.11
N ASP A 59 1.99 -4.78 -0.84
CA ASP A 59 1.86 -3.67 -1.77
C ASP A 59 1.45 -2.38 -1.01
N ALA A 60 2.41 -1.48 -0.88
CA ALA A 60 2.25 -0.14 -0.32
C ALA A 60 2.90 0.94 -1.23
N ILE A 61 2.91 0.70 -2.56
CA ILE A 61 3.56 1.60 -3.53
C ILE A 61 2.70 2.86 -3.74
N PHE A 62 1.41 2.69 -4.05
CA PHE A 62 0.47 3.79 -4.25
C PHE A 62 -0.78 3.64 -3.37
N GLY A 63 -1.24 4.77 -2.82
CA GLY A 63 -2.51 4.87 -2.09
C GLY A 63 -3.55 5.67 -2.86
N PHE A 64 -4.65 6.05 -2.20
CA PHE A 64 -5.77 6.77 -2.82
C PHE A 64 -5.45 8.12 -3.49
N SER A 65 -4.27 8.71 -3.30
CA SER A 65 -3.91 10.00 -3.90
C SER A 65 -3.29 9.87 -5.29
N PHE A 66 -3.10 8.66 -5.79
CA PHE A 66 -2.49 8.40 -7.09
C PHE A 66 -3.57 8.29 -8.18
N HIS A 67 -3.40 9.04 -9.27
CA HIS A 67 -4.39 9.17 -10.35
C HIS A 67 -3.84 8.92 -11.75
N SER A 68 -2.57 8.53 -11.88
CA SER A 68 -1.89 8.36 -13.17
C SER A 68 -1.53 6.90 -13.44
N GLU A 69 -1.12 6.55 -14.65
CA GLU A 69 -0.50 5.24 -14.89
C GLU A 69 0.85 5.14 -14.13
N PRO A 70 1.18 3.96 -13.56
CA PRO A 70 2.50 3.71 -13.01
C PRO A 70 3.60 3.96 -14.04
N ARG A 71 4.68 4.62 -13.61
CA ARG A 71 5.88 4.87 -14.42
C ARG A 71 7.11 4.39 -13.67
N ALA A 72 8.23 4.31 -14.36
CA ALA A 72 9.51 4.00 -13.75
C ALA A 72 9.77 4.90 -12.52
N PRO A 73 10.28 4.34 -11.40
CA PRO A 73 10.71 2.94 -11.23
C PRO A 73 9.60 1.98 -10.76
N PHE A 74 8.34 2.41 -10.64
CA PHE A 74 7.25 1.65 -10.02
C PHE A 74 6.49 0.73 -10.98
N ASP A 75 6.64 0.94 -12.29
CA ASP A 75 5.96 0.13 -13.31
C ASP A 75 6.47 -1.31 -13.36
N GLU A 76 7.77 -1.53 -13.12
CA GLU A 76 8.38 -2.87 -13.11
C GLU A 76 7.90 -3.71 -11.92
N PRO A 77 7.94 -3.26 -10.66
CA PRO A 77 7.42 -4.03 -9.53
C PRO A 77 5.94 -4.41 -9.70
N ILE A 78 5.11 -3.47 -10.16
CA ILE A 78 3.68 -3.69 -10.40
C ILE A 78 3.45 -4.72 -11.52
N ARG A 79 4.30 -4.72 -12.56
CA ARG A 79 4.25 -5.73 -13.62
C ARG A 79 4.63 -7.11 -13.08
N SER A 80 5.67 -7.19 -12.25
CA SER A 80 6.16 -8.43 -11.64
C SER A 80 5.16 -9.02 -10.63
N PHE A 81 4.40 -8.19 -9.92
CA PHE A 81 3.27 -8.62 -9.07
C PHE A 81 2.17 -9.35 -9.84
N LYS A 82 1.98 -9.05 -11.13
CA LYS A 82 1.00 -9.76 -11.96
C LYS A 82 1.49 -11.15 -12.39
N GLN A 83 2.80 -11.38 -12.37
CA GLN A 83 3.44 -12.59 -12.88
C GLN A 83 3.78 -13.60 -11.78
N THR A 84 3.92 -13.13 -10.53
CA THR A 84 4.21 -13.98 -9.38
C THR A 84 3.00 -14.80 -8.91
N GLN A 85 3.27 -15.91 -8.23
CA GLN A 85 2.27 -16.70 -7.49
C GLN A 85 2.30 -16.41 -5.98
N THR A 86 3.25 -15.58 -5.52
CA THR A 86 3.37 -15.18 -4.11
C THR A 86 2.13 -14.38 -3.70
N PRO A 87 1.48 -14.71 -2.57
CA PRO A 87 0.33 -13.98 -2.07
C PRO A 87 0.62 -12.49 -1.87
N ILE A 88 -0.29 -11.63 -2.33
CA ILE A 88 -0.17 -10.17 -2.23
C ILE A 88 -1.24 -9.61 -1.29
N VAL A 89 -0.81 -8.72 -0.40
CA VAL A 89 -1.64 -7.89 0.47
C VAL A 89 -1.48 -6.43 0.04
N SER A 90 -2.55 -5.78 -0.41
CA SER A 90 -2.50 -4.36 -0.77
C SER A 90 -3.01 -3.47 0.35
N VAL A 91 -2.33 -2.35 0.58
CA VAL A 91 -2.70 -1.32 1.55
C VAL A 91 -3.50 -0.23 0.86
N ASP A 92 -4.66 0.09 1.42
CA ASP A 92 -5.58 1.15 1.02
C ASP A 92 -6.29 0.93 -0.32
N ILE A 93 -5.53 0.79 -1.41
CA ILE A 93 -5.97 0.44 -2.77
C ILE A 93 -4.83 -0.31 -3.48
N PRO A 94 -5.10 -1.35 -4.28
CA PRO A 94 -4.03 -2.04 -4.99
C PRO A 94 -3.33 -1.12 -5.99
N SER A 95 -2.01 -1.13 -6.00
CA SER A 95 -1.23 -0.22 -6.84
C SER A 95 -1.55 -0.40 -8.34
N GLY A 96 -1.89 0.71 -8.99
CA GLY A 96 -2.34 0.76 -10.39
C GLY A 96 -3.86 0.72 -10.57
N TRP A 97 -4.64 0.35 -9.54
CA TRP A 97 -6.09 0.41 -9.63
C TRP A 97 -6.59 1.86 -9.59
N ASP A 98 -7.63 2.14 -10.38
CA ASP A 98 -8.34 3.41 -10.30
C ASP A 98 -9.27 3.43 -9.08
N ILE A 99 -9.32 4.56 -8.40
CA ILE A 99 -10.03 4.74 -7.11
C ILE A 99 -11.54 4.60 -7.26
N GLU A 100 -12.07 4.83 -8.45
CA GLU A 100 -13.51 4.83 -8.73
C GLU A 100 -13.94 3.58 -9.48
N THR A 101 -13.17 3.19 -10.51
CA THR A 101 -13.51 2.13 -11.47
C THR A 101 -12.76 0.81 -11.20
N GLY A 102 -11.78 0.81 -10.31
CA GLY A 102 -11.01 -0.38 -9.94
C GLY A 102 -9.99 -0.78 -11.01
N ASN A 103 -9.96 -2.06 -11.37
CA ASN A 103 -9.03 -2.62 -12.36
C ASN A 103 -9.78 -3.16 -13.58
N PRO A 104 -10.33 -2.27 -14.44
CA PRO A 104 -11.05 -2.70 -15.63
C PRO A 104 -10.14 -3.55 -16.52
N ASN A 105 -10.69 -4.60 -17.12
CA ASN A 105 -9.98 -5.54 -17.99
C ASN A 105 -8.78 -6.25 -17.34
N GLN A 106 -8.65 -6.20 -16.00
CA GLN A 106 -7.54 -6.82 -15.26
C GLN A 106 -6.17 -6.41 -15.80
N VAL A 107 -5.99 -5.11 -16.08
CA VAL A 107 -4.72 -4.55 -16.58
C VAL A 107 -3.58 -4.80 -15.57
N TYR A 108 -3.85 -4.54 -14.29
CA TYR A 108 -2.90 -4.76 -13.19
C TYR A 108 -3.17 -6.07 -12.45
N PHE A 109 -2.32 -6.41 -11.48
CA PHE A 109 -2.53 -7.56 -10.60
C PHE A 109 -3.79 -7.41 -9.74
N THR A 110 -4.27 -8.51 -9.17
CA THR A 110 -5.33 -8.52 -8.16
C THR A 110 -4.78 -9.16 -6.90
N PRO A 111 -4.71 -8.46 -5.76
CA PRO A 111 -4.15 -9.02 -4.55
C PRO A 111 -5.09 -10.07 -3.92
N ASN A 112 -4.52 -10.95 -3.10
CA ASN A 112 -5.28 -11.93 -2.33
C ASN A 112 -6.04 -11.28 -1.17
N VAL A 113 -5.43 -10.25 -0.58
CA VAL A 113 -5.97 -9.50 0.55
C VAL A 113 -5.89 -8.00 0.28
N LEU A 114 -6.93 -7.27 0.65
CA LEU A 114 -6.96 -5.81 0.64
C LEU A 114 -7.20 -5.30 2.05
N VAL A 115 -6.44 -4.29 2.49
CA VAL A 115 -6.66 -3.57 3.74
C VAL A 115 -7.01 -2.12 3.44
N SER A 116 -8.30 -1.80 3.34
CA SER A 116 -8.75 -0.41 3.20
C SER A 116 -8.46 0.39 4.48
N LEU A 117 -7.97 1.62 4.36
CA LEU A 117 -7.77 2.50 5.52
C LEU A 117 -8.89 3.54 5.59
N THR A 118 -9.38 3.81 6.80
CA THR A 118 -10.46 4.77 7.11
C THR A 118 -11.83 4.33 6.55
N ALA A 119 -11.96 4.20 5.24
CA ALA A 119 -13.13 3.67 4.56
C ALA A 119 -12.72 2.97 3.23
N PRO A 120 -13.50 1.98 2.77
CA PRO A 120 -13.30 1.39 1.45
C PRO A 120 -13.51 2.41 0.33
N LYS A 121 -12.64 2.40 -0.67
CA LYS A 121 -12.79 3.23 -1.89
C LYS A 121 -13.80 2.58 -2.84
N ARG A 122 -14.32 3.36 -3.80
CA ARG A 122 -15.36 2.88 -4.72
C ARG A 122 -14.86 1.80 -5.69
N GLY A 123 -13.63 1.92 -6.17
CA GLY A 123 -12.99 0.99 -7.10
C GLY A 123 -12.77 -0.41 -6.54
N VAL A 124 -12.87 -0.60 -5.22
CA VAL A 124 -12.71 -1.91 -4.56
C VAL A 124 -14.05 -2.52 -4.13
N LYS A 125 -15.18 -1.96 -4.57
CA LYS A 125 -16.52 -2.47 -4.25
C LYS A 125 -16.73 -3.91 -4.74
N ALA A 126 -16.17 -4.25 -5.89
CA ALA A 126 -16.23 -5.59 -6.48
C ALA A 126 -14.94 -6.40 -6.25
N PHE A 127 -14.14 -6.04 -5.23
CA PHE A 127 -12.89 -6.75 -4.93
C PHE A 127 -13.19 -8.22 -4.57
N PRO A 128 -12.59 -9.20 -5.27
CA PRO A 128 -12.96 -10.61 -5.12
C PRO A 128 -12.23 -11.34 -3.98
N GLY A 129 -11.17 -10.73 -3.42
CA GLY A 129 -10.34 -11.34 -2.37
C GLY A 129 -10.85 -11.05 -0.95
N ARG A 130 -10.03 -11.38 0.05
CA ARG A 130 -10.35 -11.07 1.46
C ARG A 130 -10.14 -9.60 1.74
N HIS A 131 -11.13 -8.95 2.34
CA HIS A 131 -11.11 -7.51 2.52
C HIS A 131 -11.18 -7.15 3.99
N PHE A 132 -10.23 -6.36 4.46
CA PHE A 132 -10.20 -5.79 5.81
C PHE A 132 -10.36 -4.29 5.76
N LEU A 133 -10.98 -3.74 6.80
CA LEU A 133 -10.98 -2.32 7.09
C LEU A 133 -10.11 -2.06 8.32
N GLY A 134 -9.16 -1.13 8.19
CA GLY A 134 -8.37 -0.59 9.28
C GLY A 134 -8.54 0.92 9.43
N GLY A 135 -7.81 1.51 10.38
CA GLY A 135 -7.90 2.94 10.66
C GLY A 135 -9.00 3.29 11.65
N ARG A 136 -9.03 2.58 12.78
CA ARG A 136 -9.98 2.78 13.88
C ARG A 136 -9.70 4.04 14.70
N PHE A 137 -9.76 5.20 14.05
CA PHE A 137 -9.50 6.50 14.68
C PHE A 137 -10.50 7.59 14.27
N ILE A 138 -11.54 7.26 13.49
CA ILE A 138 -12.55 8.23 13.05
C ILE A 138 -13.38 8.67 14.25
N PRO A 139 -13.38 9.97 14.61
CA PRO A 139 -14.15 10.46 15.74
C PRO A 139 -15.67 10.34 15.51
N PRO A 140 -16.49 10.09 16.55
CA PRO A 140 -17.94 9.96 16.42
C PRO A 140 -18.63 11.17 15.75
N GLY A 141 -18.08 12.38 15.94
CA GLY A 141 -18.59 13.59 15.28
C GLY A 141 -18.50 13.53 13.75
N ILE A 142 -17.39 13.00 13.22
CA ILE A 142 -17.18 12.82 11.77
C ILE A 142 -18.10 11.72 11.24
N VAL A 143 -18.23 10.61 11.97
CA VAL A 143 -19.16 9.52 11.61
C VAL A 143 -20.58 10.06 11.45
N LYS A 144 -21.03 10.89 12.40
CA LYS A 144 -22.36 11.50 12.36
C LYS A 144 -22.51 12.53 11.24
N SER A 145 -21.54 13.42 11.03
CA SER A 145 -21.66 14.51 10.03
C SER A 145 -21.67 14.00 8.59
N TYR A 146 -20.94 12.92 8.31
CA TYR A 146 -20.86 12.30 6.99
C TYR A 146 -21.75 11.06 6.85
N ASN A 147 -22.56 10.74 7.87
CA ASN A 147 -23.43 9.56 7.90
C ASN A 147 -22.68 8.25 7.52
N LEU A 148 -21.48 8.08 8.08
CA LEU A 148 -20.61 6.95 7.74
C LEU A 148 -21.14 5.66 8.40
N LYS A 149 -21.35 4.62 7.61
CA LYS A 149 -21.68 3.28 8.09
C LYS A 149 -20.39 2.48 8.34
N LEU A 150 -19.78 2.67 9.51
CA LEU A 150 -18.57 1.92 9.88
C LEU A 150 -18.93 0.59 10.56
N PRO A 151 -18.22 -0.50 10.25
CA PRO A 151 -18.38 -1.77 10.97
C PRO A 151 -17.93 -1.65 12.43
N CYS A 152 -18.45 -2.55 13.29
CA CYS A 152 -17.96 -2.68 14.65
C CYS A 152 -16.62 -3.43 14.64
N TYR A 153 -15.59 -2.82 15.21
CA TYR A 153 -14.30 -3.46 15.42
C TYR A 153 -14.37 -4.34 16.67
N PRO A 154 -14.04 -5.65 16.60
CA PRO A 154 -14.05 -6.53 17.76
C PRO A 154 -13.07 -6.05 18.83
N SER A 155 -13.52 -6.00 20.09
CA SER A 155 -12.67 -5.69 21.26
C SER A 155 -11.73 -4.48 21.02
N SER A 156 -10.42 -4.69 21.11
CA SER A 156 -9.36 -3.70 20.87
C SER A 156 -8.73 -3.80 19.48
N ASP A 157 -9.29 -4.60 18.57
CA ASP A 157 -8.73 -4.84 17.25
C ASP A 157 -8.68 -3.54 16.44
N GLN A 158 -7.60 -3.39 15.67
CA GLN A 158 -7.38 -2.24 14.78
C GLN A 158 -7.84 -2.50 13.34
N VAL A 159 -8.32 -3.72 13.07
CA VAL A 159 -8.83 -4.17 11.78
C VAL A 159 -10.11 -4.99 11.97
N VAL A 160 -10.96 -5.04 10.94
CA VAL A 160 -12.14 -5.89 10.88
C VAL A 160 -12.32 -6.45 9.47
N GLU A 161 -12.65 -7.73 9.33
CA GLU A 161 -12.91 -8.36 8.03
C GLU A 161 -14.30 -7.96 7.49
N ILE A 162 -14.36 -7.52 6.24
CA ILE A 162 -15.55 -7.01 5.54
C ILE A 162 -15.79 -7.71 4.19
N THR A 163 -15.17 -8.87 3.96
CA THR A 163 -15.22 -9.69 2.72
C THR A 163 -16.66 -9.95 2.20
N ALA A 164 -17.68 -9.93 3.08
CA ALA A 164 -19.06 -10.23 2.74
C ALA A 164 -20.04 -9.03 2.76
N VAL A 165 -19.58 -7.80 3.04
CA VAL A 165 -20.48 -6.66 3.31
C VAL A 165 -20.94 -5.93 2.03
N HIS A 166 -20.50 -6.37 0.85
CA HIS A 166 -20.79 -5.69 -0.43
C HIS A 166 -22.17 -6.01 -1.06
N GLY A 167 -23.07 -6.68 -0.31
CA GLY A 167 -24.31 -7.26 -0.85
C GLY A 167 -25.65 -6.69 -0.38
N GLU A 168 -25.69 -5.76 0.59
CA GLU A 168 -26.96 -5.25 1.15
C GLU A 168 -27.14 -3.74 0.92
N ASP A 169 -27.33 -3.35 -0.34
CA ASP A 169 -28.15 -2.19 -0.70
C ASP A 169 -29.12 -2.68 -1.80
N LYS A 170 -30.26 -3.25 -1.38
CA LYS A 170 -31.47 -3.40 -2.18
C LYS A 170 -32.53 -2.46 -1.65
#